data_AF-A0A954YKN1-F1
#
_entry.id   AF-A0A954YKN1-F1
#
_cell.length_a   1.000
_cell.length_b   1.000
_cell.length_c   1.000
_cell.angle_alpha   90.00
_cell.angle_beta   90.00
_cell.angle_gamma   90.00
#
_symmetry.space_group_name_H-M   'P 1'
#
loop_
_entity.id
_entity.type
_entity.pdbx_description
1 polymer ?
#
loop_
_entity_poly.entity_id
_entity_poly.type
_entity_poly.pdbx_seq_one_letter_code
_entity_poly.pdbx_strand_id
1 'polypeptide(L)'
;NEQQPTAELRPPDAGQTDEQDLMPYEILDAIERAAIRDKHVPLEVFQVVAPRFPEYEAPLMAGWVERFFRLWSRNQWKRERYAPSFHLDDENLDPKTWCRFPILSGGFDRELAELRAYVASLSGE
;
A
#
# COMPACT_ATOMS: atom_id res chain seq x y z
N ASN A 1 -19.47 8.76 14.79
CA ASN A 1 -18.22 9.26 15.39
C ASN A 1 -17.78 10.44 14.53
N GLU A 2 -17.57 11.62 15.09
CA GLU A 2 -17.30 12.87 14.35
C GLU A 2 -15.82 13.31 14.44
N GLN A 3 -14.98 12.51 15.10
CA GLN A 3 -13.56 12.82 15.25
C GLN A 3 -12.78 12.43 13.99
N GLN A 4 -11.80 13.26 13.62
CA GLN A 4 -10.88 12.94 12.52
C GLN A 4 -9.92 11.81 12.92
N PRO A 5 -9.56 10.91 11.99
CA PRO A 5 -8.61 9.84 12.26
C PRO A 5 -7.19 10.39 12.44
N THR A 6 -6.76 10.55 13.70
CA THR A 6 -5.42 11.00 14.09
C THR A 6 -4.88 10.17 15.26
N ALA A 7 -3.56 9.94 15.28
CA ALA A 7 -2.90 9.18 16.32
C ALA A 7 -2.56 9.99 17.60
N GLU A 8 -2.78 11.31 17.62
CA GLU A 8 -2.50 12.23 18.75
C GLU A 8 -1.10 12.11 19.37
N LEU A 9 -0.11 11.58 18.63
CA LEU A 9 1.25 11.34 19.14
C LEU A 9 2.15 12.58 19.08
N ARG A 10 1.76 13.57 18.28
CA ARG A 10 2.47 14.85 18.10
C ARG A 10 1.57 15.99 18.55
N PRO A 11 2.15 17.18 18.87
CA PRO A 11 1.37 18.38 19.13
C PRO A 11 0.30 18.61 18.05
N PRO A 12 -0.94 18.99 18.40
CA PRO A 12 -2.05 19.09 17.43
C PRO A 12 -1.81 20.04 16.26
N ASP A 13 -0.99 21.07 16.47
CA ASP A 13 -0.53 22.03 15.45
C ASP A 13 0.37 21.41 14.39
N ALA A 14 0.92 20.21 14.62
CA ALA A 14 1.69 19.46 13.64
C ALA A 14 0.82 18.74 12.59
N GLY A 15 -0.51 18.77 12.72
CA GLY A 15 -1.44 18.32 11.68
C GLY A 15 -1.37 16.83 11.33
N GLN A 16 -1.02 15.97 12.29
CA GLN A 16 -0.86 14.53 12.04
C GLN A 16 -2.18 13.88 11.61
N THR A 17 -2.19 13.30 10.41
CA THR A 17 -3.29 12.45 9.93
C THR A 17 -2.71 11.19 9.31
N ASP A 18 -3.40 10.06 9.50
CA ASP A 18 -2.90 8.75 9.07
C ASP A 18 -2.82 8.64 7.52
N GLU A 19 -3.77 9.24 6.80
CA GLU A 19 -3.81 9.23 5.34
C GLU A 19 -2.68 10.05 4.69
N GLN A 20 -2.15 11.08 5.37
CA GLN A 20 -0.98 11.82 4.89
C GLN A 20 0.29 10.95 4.94
N ASP A 21 0.45 10.17 6.01
CA ASP A 21 1.59 9.27 6.20
C ASP A 21 1.49 8.02 5.29
N LEU A 22 0.26 7.59 4.98
CA LEU A 22 -0.04 6.45 4.11
C LEU A 22 -0.43 6.91 2.70
N MET A 23 -1.72 6.90 2.42
CA MET A 23 -2.43 7.35 1.22
C MET A 23 -3.92 7.37 1.60
N PRO A 24 -4.83 7.97 0.80
CA PRO A 24 -6.26 7.88 1.09
C PRO A 24 -6.71 6.43 1.25
N TYR A 25 -7.59 6.14 2.21
CA TYR A 25 -7.93 4.76 2.55
C TYR A 25 -8.57 3.97 1.41
N GLU A 26 -9.39 4.62 0.58
CA GLU A 26 -9.97 4.01 -0.63
C GLU A 26 -8.89 3.54 -1.62
N ILE A 27 -7.79 4.30 -1.72
CA ILE A 27 -6.64 3.94 -2.56
C ILE A 27 -5.85 2.81 -1.92
N LEU A 28 -5.65 2.85 -0.60
CA LEU A 28 -4.97 1.79 0.13
C LEU A 28 -5.70 0.46 0.00
N ASP A 29 -7.02 0.42 0.18
CA ASP A 29 -7.84 -0.80 0.02
C ASP A 29 -7.73 -1.36 -1.40
N ALA A 30 -7.85 -0.49 -2.41
CA ALA A 30 -7.75 -0.90 -3.80
C ALA A 30 -6.36 -1.49 -4.15
N ILE A 31 -5.29 -0.89 -3.64
CA ILE A 31 -3.92 -1.37 -3.82
C ILE A 31 -3.71 -2.68 -3.06
N GLU A 32 -4.15 -2.78 -1.80
CA GLU A 32 -4.00 -3.98 -0.98
C GLU A 32 -4.69 -5.17 -1.63
N ARG A 33 -5.93 -4.99 -2.08
CA ARG A 33 -6.67 -6.01 -2.81
C ARG A 33 -5.95 -6.46 -4.06
N ALA A 34 -5.49 -5.52 -4.90
CA ALA A 34 -4.78 -5.87 -6.14
C ALA A 34 -3.45 -6.61 -5.87
N ALA A 35 -2.69 -6.17 -4.86
CA ALA A 35 -1.37 -6.72 -4.54
C ALA A 35 -1.43 -8.02 -3.74
N ILE A 36 -2.30 -8.08 -2.73
CA ILE A 36 -2.33 -9.15 -1.73
C ILE A 36 -3.35 -10.22 -2.09
N ARG A 37 -4.55 -9.87 -2.54
CA ARG A 37 -5.53 -10.85 -3.02
C ARG A 37 -5.16 -11.38 -4.39
N ASP A 38 -5.04 -10.46 -5.33
CA ASP A 38 -4.91 -10.79 -6.76
C ASP A 38 -3.45 -11.05 -7.17
N LYS A 39 -2.49 -10.85 -6.25
CA LYS A 39 -1.05 -11.15 -6.41
C LYS A 39 -0.35 -10.37 -7.52
N HIS A 40 -0.89 -9.22 -7.90
CA HIS A 40 -0.26 -8.36 -8.90
C HIS A 40 1.04 -7.75 -8.38
N VAL A 41 2.01 -7.59 -9.29
CA VAL A 41 3.25 -6.85 -9.01
C VAL A 41 3.01 -5.33 -9.11
N PRO A 42 3.91 -4.46 -8.60
CA PRO A 42 3.73 -3.01 -8.57
C PRO A 42 3.20 -2.36 -9.87
N LEU A 43 3.78 -2.71 -11.02
CA LEU A 43 3.34 -2.16 -12.31
C LEU A 43 1.90 -2.59 -12.65
N GLU A 44 1.58 -3.86 -12.46
CA GLU A 44 0.23 -4.39 -12.71
C GLU A 44 -0.79 -3.75 -11.77
N VAL A 45 -0.46 -3.59 -10.48
CA VAL A 45 -1.29 -2.87 -9.50
C VAL A 45 -1.59 -1.46 -10.00
N PHE A 46 -0.57 -0.72 -10.44
CA PHE A 46 -0.76 0.61 -11.00
C PHE A 46 -1.73 0.59 -12.19
N GLN A 47 -1.54 -0.34 -13.13
CA GLN A 47 -2.37 -0.45 -14.34
C GLN A 47 -3.83 -0.79 -14.04
N VAL A 48 -4.13 -1.55 -12.99
CA VAL A 48 -5.52 -1.91 -12.64
C VAL A 48 -6.18 -0.92 -11.68
N VAL A 49 -5.41 -0.21 -10.86
CA VAL A 49 -5.93 0.74 -9.86
C VAL A 49 -6.08 2.13 -10.45
N ALA A 50 -5.09 2.65 -11.19
CA ALA A 50 -5.12 4.03 -11.70
C ALA A 50 -6.38 4.36 -12.53
N PRO A 51 -6.87 3.49 -13.43
CA PRO A 51 -8.09 3.78 -14.21
C PRO A 51 -9.37 3.87 -13.37
N ARG A 52 -9.38 3.33 -12.15
CA ARG A 52 -10.55 3.39 -11.24
C ARG A 52 -10.66 4.73 -10.51
N PHE A 53 -9.56 5.48 -10.45
CA PHE A 53 -9.48 6.77 -9.78
C PHE A 53 -8.90 7.84 -10.71
N PRO A 54 -9.63 8.19 -11.79
CA PRO A 54 -9.15 9.12 -12.82
C PRO A 54 -8.92 10.56 -12.30
N GLU A 55 -9.41 10.88 -11.10
CA GLU A 55 -9.19 12.15 -10.41
C GLU A 55 -7.74 12.34 -9.93
N TYR A 56 -6.95 11.27 -9.83
CA TYR A 56 -5.54 11.35 -9.43
C TYR A 56 -4.61 11.19 -10.62
N GLU A 57 -3.59 12.04 -10.68
CA GLU A 57 -2.57 11.96 -11.73
C GLU A 57 -1.73 10.68 -11.60
N ALA A 58 -1.30 10.14 -12.75
CA ALA A 58 -0.49 8.93 -12.82
C ALA A 58 0.77 8.96 -11.92
N PRO A 59 1.58 10.04 -11.85
CA PRO A 59 2.74 10.08 -10.97
C PRO A 59 2.39 9.99 -9.49
N LEU A 60 1.27 10.59 -9.07
CA LEU A 60 0.80 10.54 -7.69
C LEU A 60 0.37 9.12 -7.30
N MET A 61 -0.44 8.48 -8.16
CA MET A 61 -0.89 7.10 -7.97
C MET A 61 0.30 6.13 -7.90
N ALA A 62 1.28 6.29 -8.80
CA ALA A 62 2.51 5.48 -8.78
C ALA A 62 3.31 5.67 -7.48
N GLY A 63 3.34 6.89 -6.93
CA GLY A 63 3.94 7.18 -5.63
C GLY A 63 3.28 6.43 -4.48
N TRP A 64 1.95 6.29 -4.49
CA TRP A 64 1.21 5.51 -3.49
C TRP A 64 1.44 4.00 -3.64
N VAL A 65 1.42 3.47 -4.86
CA VAL A 65 1.77 2.06 -5.13
C VAL A 65 3.19 1.78 -4.62
N GLU A 66 4.15 2.64 -4.95
CA GLU A 66 5.54 2.47 -4.48
C GLU A 66 5.64 2.49 -2.95
N ARG A 67 4.93 3.43 -2.31
CA ARG A 67 4.87 3.55 -0.86
C ARG A 67 4.27 2.29 -0.22
N PHE A 68 3.19 1.74 -0.78
CA PHE A 68 2.58 0.51 -0.30
C PHE A 68 3.59 -0.65 -0.28
N PHE A 69 4.24 -0.96 -1.40
CA PHE A 69 5.16 -2.11 -1.49
C PHE A 69 6.40 -1.95 -0.58
N ARG A 70 6.93 -0.73 -0.46
CA ARG A 70 8.02 -0.43 0.48
C ARG A 70 7.61 -0.60 1.93
N LEU A 71 6.44 -0.08 2.32
CA LEU A 71 5.93 -0.23 3.68
C LEU A 71 5.53 -1.68 3.96
N TRP A 72 4.95 -2.37 2.99
CA TRP A 72 4.59 -3.77 3.09
C TRP A 72 5.81 -4.61 3.42
N SER A 73 6.82 -4.63 2.54
CA SER A 73 8.03 -5.43 2.73
C SER A 73 8.75 -5.10 4.03
N ARG A 74 9.00 -3.80 4.31
CA ARG A 74 9.73 -3.35 5.51
C ARG A 74 9.02 -3.70 6.81
N ASN A 75 7.69 -3.72 6.83
CA ASN A 75 6.91 -3.97 8.05
C ASN A 75 6.46 -5.44 8.21
N GLN A 76 6.92 -6.38 7.37
CA GLN A 76 6.53 -7.81 7.52
C GLN A 76 6.84 -8.36 8.92
N TRP A 77 7.96 -7.98 9.52
CA TRP A 77 8.31 -8.41 10.88
C TRP A 77 7.26 -8.03 11.94
N LYS A 78 6.47 -6.97 11.71
CA LYS A 78 5.36 -6.58 12.58
C LYS A 78 4.21 -7.57 12.46
N ARG A 79 3.89 -8.02 11.24
CA ARG A 79 2.83 -9.00 10.94
C ARG A 79 3.11 -10.37 11.54
N GLU A 80 4.38 -10.79 11.52
CA GLU A 80 4.81 -12.03 12.19
C GLU A 80 4.55 -12.05 13.70
N ARG A 81 4.38 -10.86 14.30
CA ARG A 81 4.14 -10.66 15.72
C ARG A 81 2.71 -10.23 16.04
N TYR A 82 1.77 -10.40 15.11
CA TYR A 82 0.36 -10.13 15.37
C TYR A 82 -0.18 -10.98 16.53
N ALA A 83 -0.99 -10.33 17.37
CA ALA A 83 -1.80 -11.02 18.35
C ALA A 83 -2.88 -11.83 17.63
N PRO A 84 -3.37 -12.95 18.19
CA PRO A 84 -4.48 -13.68 17.62
C PRO A 84 -5.68 -12.77 17.37
N SER A 85 -6.21 -12.80 16.16
CA SER A 85 -7.36 -12.02 15.73
C SER A 85 -8.38 -12.91 15.02
N PHE A 86 -9.62 -12.45 14.91
CA PHE A 86 -10.66 -13.15 14.16
C PHE A 86 -10.47 -12.95 12.65
N HIS A 87 -10.71 -14.01 11.89
CA HIS A 87 -10.84 -13.95 10.44
C HIS A 87 -12.29 -13.56 10.12
N LEU A 88 -12.48 -12.43 9.44
CA LEU A 88 -13.82 -11.88 9.14
C LEU A 88 -14.14 -11.86 7.63
N ASP A 89 -13.13 -11.66 6.79
CA ASP A 89 -13.27 -11.59 5.32
C ASP A 89 -12.79 -12.90 4.66
N ASP A 90 -12.85 -13.00 3.34
CA ASP A 90 -12.28 -14.11 2.56
C ASP A 90 -10.73 -14.09 2.57
N GLU A 91 -10.14 -12.97 2.98
CA GLU A 91 -8.71 -12.71 3.02
C GLU A 91 -8.24 -12.13 4.36
N ASN A 92 -6.95 -12.32 4.67
CA ASN A 92 -6.33 -11.74 5.86
C ASN A 92 -4.83 -11.54 5.68
N LEU A 93 -4.21 -10.74 6.57
CA LEU A 93 -2.79 -10.41 6.55
C LEU A 93 -1.94 -11.19 7.58
N ASP A 94 -2.51 -12.16 8.27
CA ASP A 94 -1.81 -12.99 9.26
C ASP A 94 -0.92 -14.04 8.56
N PRO A 95 0.41 -14.01 8.80
CA PRO A 95 1.34 -14.95 8.19
C PRO A 95 1.18 -16.39 8.72
N LYS A 96 0.53 -16.59 9.86
CA LYS A 96 0.29 -17.95 10.40
C LYS A 96 -0.82 -18.67 9.66
N THR A 97 -1.73 -17.93 9.04
CA THR A 97 -2.91 -18.51 8.37
C THR A 97 -2.82 -18.33 6.85
N TRP A 98 -3.06 -17.12 6.33
CA TRP A 98 -3.35 -16.87 4.92
C TRP A 98 -2.20 -16.16 4.19
N CYS A 99 -1.66 -15.06 4.72
CA CYS A 99 -0.70 -14.22 4.00
C CYS A 99 0.76 -14.48 4.41
N ARG A 100 1.33 -15.59 3.96
CA ARG A 100 2.77 -15.88 4.18
C ARG A 100 3.65 -15.02 3.26
N PHE A 101 4.50 -14.20 3.85
CA PHE A 101 5.48 -13.37 3.15
C PHE A 101 6.80 -13.33 3.94
N PRO A 102 7.97 -13.42 3.29
CA PRO A 102 9.25 -13.48 4.00
C PRO A 102 9.59 -12.15 4.67
N ILE A 103 10.08 -12.21 5.92
CA ILE A 103 10.54 -11.02 6.67
C ILE A 103 11.68 -10.32 5.93
N LEU A 104 12.63 -11.10 5.41
CA LEU A 104 13.74 -10.62 4.61
C LEU A 104 13.42 -10.85 3.14
N SER A 105 13.29 -9.77 2.39
CA SER A 105 12.96 -9.78 0.97
C SER A 105 13.76 -8.71 0.23
N GLY A 106 13.80 -8.78 -1.10
CA GLY A 106 14.43 -7.75 -1.95
C GLY A 106 13.61 -6.45 -2.08
N GLY A 107 12.60 -6.22 -1.23
CA GLY A 107 11.88 -4.96 -1.17
C GLY A 107 11.07 -4.58 -2.43
N PHE A 108 10.92 -5.50 -3.39
CA PHE A 108 10.38 -5.23 -4.73
C PHE A 108 11.22 -4.23 -5.53
N ASP A 109 12.52 -4.09 -5.25
CA ASP A 109 13.36 -3.04 -5.86
C ASP A 109 13.35 -3.09 -7.41
N ARG A 110 13.33 -4.30 -7.99
CA ARG A 110 13.28 -4.49 -9.45
C ARG A 110 11.92 -4.08 -10.01
N GLU A 111 10.85 -4.60 -9.45
CA GLU A 111 9.49 -4.35 -9.90
C GLU A 111 9.08 -2.87 -9.72
N LEU A 112 9.58 -2.22 -8.66
CA LEU A 112 9.39 -0.79 -8.45
C LEU A 112 10.20 0.04 -9.47
N ALA A 113 11.37 -0.44 -9.91
CA ALA A 113 12.12 0.21 -10.99
C ALA A 113 11.36 0.13 -12.33
N GLU A 114 10.72 -1.01 -12.61
CA GLU A 114 9.85 -1.19 -13.77
C GLU A 114 8.65 -0.22 -13.74
N LEU A 115 7.99 -0.09 -12.58
CA LEU A 115 6.91 0.90 -12.39
C LEU A 115 7.39 2.33 -12.69
N ARG A 116 8.54 2.74 -12.12
CA ARG A 116 9.09 4.08 -12.36
C ARG A 116 9.43 4.33 -13.82
N ALA A 117 10.03 3.34 -14.49
CA ALA A 117 10.35 3.43 -15.91
C ALA A 117 9.08 3.59 -16.77
N TYR A 118 8.04 2.81 -16.46
CA TYR A 118 6.76 2.90 -17.14
C TYR A 118 6.11 4.28 -16.98
N VAL A 119 6.03 4.80 -15.74
CA VAL A 119 5.42 6.10 -15.46
C VAL A 119 6.20 7.24 -16.13
N ALA A 120 7.53 7.16 -16.14
CA ALA A 120 8.37 8.11 -16.86
C ALA A 120 8.10 8.10 -18.38
N SER A 121 7.80 6.93 -18.97
CA SER A 121 7.44 6.83 -20.38
C SER A 121 6.11 7.50 -20.72
N LEU A 122 5.16 7.55 -19.78
CA LEU A 122 3.86 8.22 -19.94
C LEU A 122 3.96 9.75 -19.93
N SER A 123 5.01 10.30 -19.30
CA SER A 123 5.26 11.76 -19.26
C SER A 123 6.12 12.26 -20.41
N GLY A 124 6.66 11.35 -21.24
CA GLY A 124 7.57 11.64 -22.35
C GLY A 124 6.92 11.71 -23.73
N GLU A 125 5.58 11.60 -23.82
CA GLU A 125 4.76 11.85 -25.02
C GLU A 125 3.99 13.18 -24.89
#